data_AF-A0A1M5Y600-F1
#
_entry.id   AF-A0A1M5Y600-F1
#
_cell.length_a   1.000
_cell.length_b   1.000
_cell.length_c   1.000
_cell.angle_alpha   90.00
_cell.angle_beta   90.00
_cell.angle_gamma   90.00
#
_symmetry.space_group_name_H-M   'P 1'
#
loop_
_entity.id
_entity.type
_entity.pdbx_description
1 polymer ?
#
loop_
_entity_poly.entity_id
_entity_poly.type
_entity_poly.pdbx_seq_one_letter_code
_entity_poly.pdbx_strand_id
1 'polypeptide(L)'
;MTNEEKAYIAGIIDGEGSIMLQSFHKNQLPSPCVTIASTTLELLEYIKNVVGIGTITKKKNYNIEKHKDSYTLTIRYNHAIELLKDIEPYLVIISKKLRANLIIKEYKVLTPRNGRYSDELLKAKLEFCNKFLSIK
;
A
#
# COMPACT_ATOMS: atom_id res chain seq x y z
N MET A 1 14.74 8.05 4.74
CA MET A 1 14.12 8.99 3.80
C MET A 1 14.17 10.40 4.37
N THR A 2 14.63 11.38 3.59
CA THR A 2 14.54 12.81 3.91
C THR A 2 13.09 13.31 3.78
N ASN A 3 12.80 14.54 4.20
CA ASN A 3 11.45 15.10 4.06
C ASN A 3 11.06 15.31 2.59
N GLU A 4 12.02 15.67 1.74
CA GLU A 4 11.84 15.84 0.30
C GLU A 4 11.51 14.50 -0.37
N GLU A 5 12.23 13.43 -0.02
CA GLU A 5 11.95 12.08 -0.50
C GLU A 5 10.56 11.61 -0.08
N LYS A 6 10.17 11.85 1.19
CA LYS A 6 8.84 11.52 1.71
C LYS A 6 7.74 12.27 0.95
N ALA A 7 7.91 13.58 0.76
CA ALA A 7 6.96 14.41 0.05
C ALA A 7 6.84 14.01 -1.43
N TYR A 8 7.97 13.74 -2.09
CA TYR A 8 7.99 13.30 -3.47
C TYR A 8 7.27 11.95 -3.64
N ILE A 9 7.59 10.96 -2.80
CA ILE A 9 6.93 9.65 -2.84
C ILE A 9 5.43 9.77 -2.53
N ALA A 10 5.04 10.64 -1.59
CA ALA A 10 3.63 10.92 -1.30
C ALA A 10 2.90 11.44 -2.55
N GLY A 11 3.50 12.40 -3.27
CA GLY A 11 2.96 12.92 -4.52
C GLY A 11 2.80 11.86 -5.61
N ILE A 12 3.80 10.99 -5.79
CA ILE A 12 3.70 9.86 -6.73
C ILE A 12 2.59 8.90 -6.31
N ILE A 13 2.46 8.61 -5.01
CA ILE A 13 1.39 7.73 -4.51
C ILE A 13 0.02 8.38 -4.69
N ASP A 14 -0.11 9.70 -4.57
CA ASP A 14 -1.36 10.41 -4.82
C ASP A 14 -1.78 10.36 -6.29
N GLY A 15 -0.84 10.45 -7.22
CA GLY A 15 -1.11 10.36 -8.67
C GLY A 15 -1.33 8.93 -9.16
N GLU A 16 -0.35 8.06 -8.97
CA GLU A 16 -0.26 6.73 -9.61
C GLU A 16 -0.41 5.58 -8.61
N GLY A 17 -0.38 5.90 -7.31
CA GLY A 17 -0.38 4.91 -6.25
C GLY A 17 -1.76 4.46 -5.77
N SER A 18 -1.78 3.34 -5.07
CA SER A 18 -2.95 2.83 -4.36
C SER A 18 -2.56 2.37 -2.96
N ILE A 19 -3.38 2.75 -1.99
CA ILE A 19 -3.31 2.29 -0.60
C ILE A 19 -4.48 1.34 -0.40
N MET A 20 -4.18 0.07 -0.10
CA MET A 20 -5.15 -1.02 -0.13
C MET A 20 -5.00 -1.97 1.06
N LEU A 21 -6.04 -2.77 1.30
CA LEU A 21 -5.98 -4.00 2.07
C LEU A 21 -6.16 -5.18 1.11
N GLN A 22 -5.21 -6.11 1.10
CA GLN A 22 -5.21 -7.25 0.19
C GLN A 22 -4.92 -8.56 0.93
N SER A 23 -5.66 -9.62 0.59
CA SER A 23 -5.30 -10.98 1.01
C SER A 23 -4.31 -11.57 0.01
N PHE A 24 -3.14 -11.99 0.50
CA PHE A 24 -2.08 -12.55 -0.35
C PHE A 24 -2.13 -14.08 -0.43
N HIS A 25 -2.82 -14.72 0.53
CA HIS A 25 -2.98 -16.17 0.61
C HIS A 25 -4.43 -16.52 0.97
N LYS A 26 -4.94 -17.65 0.49
CA LYS A 26 -6.36 -18.04 0.62
C LYS A 26 -6.93 -18.00 2.04
N ASN A 27 -6.09 -18.24 3.06
CA ASN A 27 -6.51 -18.31 4.46
C ASN A 27 -6.00 -17.12 5.30
N GLN A 28 -5.66 -16.01 4.64
CA GLN A 28 -5.15 -14.82 5.31
C GLN A 28 -6.19 -13.68 5.23
N LEU A 29 -6.40 -13.00 6.36
CA LEU A 29 -7.17 -11.75 6.37
C LEU A 29 -6.42 -10.63 5.61
N PRO A 30 -7.15 -9.65 5.04
CA PRO A 30 -6.55 -8.56 4.29
C PRO A 30 -5.45 -7.83 5.07
N SER A 31 -4.36 -7.50 4.37
CA SER A 31 -3.16 -6.87 4.91
C SER A 31 -2.80 -5.60 4.13
N PRO A 32 -2.15 -4.60 4.77
CA PRO A 32 -1.74 -3.36 4.14
C PRO A 32 -0.86 -3.61 2.92
N CYS A 33 -1.17 -2.88 1.86
CA CYS A 33 -0.48 -2.94 0.59
C CYS A 33 -0.44 -1.54 0.00
N VAL A 34 0.74 -1.10 -0.41
CA VAL A 34 0.92 0.10 -1.23
C VAL A 34 1.45 -0.35 -2.58
N THR A 35 0.82 0.11 -3.65
CA THR A 35 1.26 -0.19 -5.02
C THR A 35 1.43 1.08 -5.82
N ILE A 36 2.42 1.12 -6.71
CA ILE A 36 2.61 2.19 -7.70
C ILE A 36 2.75 1.51 -9.06
N ALA A 37 1.85 1.83 -9.99
CA ALA A 37 1.94 1.35 -11.37
C ALA A 37 2.61 2.42 -12.24
N SER A 38 3.51 2.01 -13.13
CA SER A 38 4.13 2.95 -14.08
C SER A 38 4.64 2.22 -15.32
N THR A 39 4.77 2.94 -16.44
CA THR A 39 5.51 2.47 -17.62
C THR A 39 7.01 2.83 -17.54
N THR A 40 7.39 3.67 -16.57
CA THR A 40 8.76 4.11 -16.32
C THR A 40 9.38 3.27 -15.22
N LEU A 41 10.17 2.26 -15.59
CA LEU A 41 10.82 1.35 -14.63
C LEU A 41 11.81 2.07 -13.71
N GLU A 42 12.58 3.02 -14.25
CA GLU A 42 13.57 3.83 -13.51
C GLU A 42 12.95 4.52 -12.29
N LEU A 43 11.73 5.09 -12.43
CA LEU A 43 11.02 5.71 -11.32
C LEU A 43 10.70 4.69 -10.21
N LEU A 44 10.25 3.50 -10.59
CA LEU A 44 9.93 2.45 -9.62
C LEU A 44 11.18 1.92 -8.92
N GLU A 45 12.30 1.81 -9.65
CA GLU A 45 13.60 1.43 -9.08
C GLU A 45 14.12 2.50 -8.12
N TYR A 46 14.03 3.78 -8.48
CA TYR A 46 14.36 4.90 -7.59
C TYR A 46 13.56 4.82 -6.28
N ILE A 47 12.23 4.70 -6.36
CA ILE A 47 11.38 4.63 -5.16
C ILE A 47 11.71 3.39 -4.34
N LYS A 48 11.91 2.23 -4.97
CA LYS A 48 12.32 1.01 -4.28
C LYS A 48 13.65 1.18 -3.56
N ASN A 49 14.62 1.85 -4.16
CA ASN A 49 15.94 2.07 -3.58
C ASN A 49 15.87 3.05 -2.39
N VAL A 50 15.09 4.13 -2.50
CA VAL A 50 14.88 5.10 -1.41
C VAL A 50 14.14 4.47 -0.23
N VAL A 51 13.11 3.67 -0.51
CA VAL A 51 12.33 2.96 0.53
C VAL A 51 13.10 1.73 1.06
N GLY A 52 14.06 1.21 0.30
CA GLY A 52 14.88 0.04 0.64
C GLY A 52 14.17 -1.30 0.52
N ILE A 53 12.88 -1.32 0.13
CA ILE A 53 12.10 -2.54 0.00
C ILE A 53 10.99 -2.42 -1.05
N GLY A 54 10.55 -3.56 -1.56
CA GLY A 54 9.41 -3.69 -2.46
C GLY A 54 9.71 -4.67 -3.58
N THR A 55 8.65 -5.18 -4.20
CA THR A 55 8.75 -6.08 -5.35
C THR A 55 8.23 -5.35 -6.57
N ILE A 56 9.05 -5.26 -7.62
CA ILE A 56 8.63 -4.76 -8.92
C ILE A 56 8.27 -5.97 -9.78
N THR A 57 7.06 -5.97 -10.34
CA THR A 57 6.59 -7.00 -11.26
C THR A 57 6.19 -6.37 -12.58
N LYS A 58 6.54 -7.03 -13.69
CA LYS A 58 6.09 -6.65 -15.03
C LYS A 58 4.67 -7.20 -15.28
N LYS A 59 3.79 -6.36 -15.79
CA LYS A 59 2.48 -6.79 -16.29
C LYS A 59 2.65 -7.35 -17.70
N LYS A 60 1.93 -8.44 -18.00
CA LYS A 60 1.91 -9.01 -19.34
C LYS A 60 1.35 -7.97 -20.32
N ASN A 61 2.12 -7.65 -21.34
CA ASN A 61 1.70 -6.79 -22.42
C ASN A 61 1.07 -7.66 -23.53
N TYR A 62 -0.23 -7.53 -23.72
CA TYR A 62 -0.98 -8.30 -24.72
C TYR A 62 -0.95 -7.66 -26.12
N ASN A 63 -0.49 -6.39 -26.22
CA ASN A 63 -0.44 -5.67 -27.48
C ASN A 63 0.82 -4.79 -27.55
N ILE A 64 1.96 -5.46 -27.79
CA ILE A 64 3.30 -4.86 -27.73
C ILE A 64 3.49 -3.73 -28.74
N GLU A 65 2.82 -3.80 -29.89
CA GLU A 65 2.91 -2.77 -30.93
C GLU A 65 2.24 -1.45 -30.51
N LYS A 66 1.21 -1.51 -29.66
CA LYS A 66 0.40 -0.34 -29.27
C LYS A 66 0.67 0.17 -27.86
N HIS A 67 1.17 -0.68 -26.98
CA HIS A 67 1.30 -0.35 -25.56
C HIS A 67 2.73 -0.52 -25.08
N LYS A 68 3.18 0.44 -24.27
CA LYS A 68 4.41 0.30 -23.50
C LYS A 68 4.23 -0.77 -22.43
N ASP A 69 5.32 -1.43 -22.07
CA ASP A 69 5.35 -2.30 -20.92
C ASP A 69 4.99 -1.53 -19.64
N SER A 70 4.20 -2.17 -18.79
CA SER A 70 3.78 -1.61 -17.50
C SER A 70 4.34 -2.46 -16.37
N TYR A 71 4.78 -1.78 -15.32
CA TYR A 71 5.38 -2.35 -14.13
C TYR A 71 4.57 -1.92 -12.91
N THR A 72 4.70 -2.68 -11.84
CA THR A 72 4.06 -2.34 -10.56
C THR A 72 5.03 -2.60 -9.43
N LEU A 73 5.36 -1.56 -8.67
CA LEU A 73 6.05 -1.67 -7.39
C LEU A 73 5.00 -1.99 -6.33
N THR A 74 5.23 -3.03 -5.54
CA THR A 74 4.35 -3.46 -4.45
C THR A 74 5.12 -3.53 -3.13
N ILE A 75 4.60 -2.87 -2.10
CA ILE A 75 5.13 -2.88 -0.73
C ILE A 75 4.02 -3.39 0.18
N ARG A 76 4.33 -4.39 1.03
CA ARG A 76 3.32 -5.18 1.75
C ARG A 76 3.55 -5.19 3.25
N TYR A 77 2.51 -5.55 4.01
CA TYR A 77 2.58 -5.84 5.44
C TYR A 77 3.14 -4.68 6.27
N ASN A 78 4.10 -4.95 7.16
CA ASN A 78 4.67 -3.95 8.07
C ASN A 78 5.37 -2.82 7.32
N HIS A 79 6.06 -3.16 6.23
CA HIS A 79 6.77 -2.18 5.42
C HIS A 79 5.83 -1.19 4.74
N ALA A 80 4.62 -1.63 4.38
CA ALA A 80 3.59 -0.71 3.91
C ALA A 80 3.17 0.25 5.04
N ILE A 81 3.02 -0.23 6.27
CA ILE A 81 2.67 0.62 7.43
C ILE A 81 3.79 1.62 7.73
N GLU A 82 5.05 1.18 7.67
CA GLU A 82 6.23 2.05 7.87
C GLU A 82 6.28 3.16 6.82
N LEU A 83 6.13 2.80 5.54
CA LEU A 83 6.04 3.79 4.46
C LEU A 83 4.88 4.76 4.68
N LEU A 84 3.69 4.26 5.04
CA LEU A 84 2.52 5.10 5.27
C LEU A 84 2.75 6.10 6.41
N LYS A 85 3.41 5.71 7.50
CA LYS A 85 3.77 6.63 8.60
C LYS A 85 4.67 7.77 8.13
N ASP A 86 5.57 7.47 7.20
CA ASP A 86 6.51 8.46 6.67
C ASP A 86 5.85 9.44 5.70
N ILE A 87 4.90 8.99 4.88
CA ILE A 87 4.30 9.80 3.80
C ILE A 87 2.95 10.44 4.16
N GLU A 88 2.21 9.91 5.14
CA GLU A 88 0.86 10.39 5.47
C GLU A 88 0.76 11.91 5.69
N PRO A 89 1.73 12.57 6.37
CA PRO A 89 1.69 14.02 6.54
C PRO A 89 1.67 14.80 5.22
N TYR A 90 2.29 14.23 4.17
CA TYR A 90 2.46 14.83 2.85
C TYR A 90 1.39 14.42 1.83
N LEU A 91 0.53 13.45 2.15
CA LEU A 91 -0.60 13.08 1.28
C LEU A 91 -1.60 14.23 1.18
N VAL A 92 -2.02 14.53 -0.04
CA VAL A 92 -2.98 15.57 -0.42
C VAL A 92 -4.35 14.96 -0.68
N ILE A 93 -4.40 13.77 -1.32
CA ILE A 93 -5.69 13.12 -1.61
C ILE A 93 -6.33 12.63 -0.31
N ILE A 94 -7.47 13.24 0.05
CA ILE A 94 -8.16 13.04 1.33
C ILE A 94 -8.46 11.55 1.56
N SER A 95 -8.95 10.83 0.56
CA SER A 95 -9.29 9.42 0.69
C SER A 95 -8.08 8.54 0.99
N LYS A 96 -6.93 8.81 0.33
CA LYS A 96 -5.65 8.14 0.59
C LYS A 96 -5.12 8.47 1.99
N LYS A 97 -5.23 9.74 2.42
CA LYS A 97 -4.84 10.17 3.77
C LYS A 97 -5.69 9.51 4.86
N LEU A 98 -7.00 9.40 4.66
CA LEU A 98 -7.91 8.69 5.58
C LEU A 98 -7.58 7.20 5.65
N ARG A 99 -7.35 6.55 4.50
CA ARG A 99 -6.93 5.15 4.43
C ARG A 99 -5.59 4.90 5.13
N ALA A 100 -4.60 5.77 4.90
CA ALA A 100 -3.30 5.72 5.56
C ALA A 100 -3.46 5.82 7.08
N ASN A 101 -4.16 6.83 7.57
CA ASN A 101 -4.45 7.03 8.99
C ASN A 101 -5.13 5.82 9.63
N LEU A 102 -6.15 5.27 8.96
CA LEU A 102 -6.88 4.11 9.45
C LEU A 102 -5.96 2.90 9.61
N ILE A 103 -5.11 2.62 8.61
CA ILE A 103 -4.12 1.55 8.68
C ILE A 103 -3.12 1.79 9.82
N ILE A 104 -2.54 2.99 9.90
CA ILE A 104 -1.49 3.33 10.87
C ILE A 104 -1.98 3.14 12.32
N LYS A 105 -3.21 3.59 12.60
CA LYS A 105 -3.77 3.60 13.97
C LYS A 105 -4.35 2.25 14.39
N GLU A 106 -5.12 1.61 13.52
CA GLU A 106 -5.98 0.50 13.93
C GLU A 106 -5.44 -0.88 13.49
N TYR A 107 -4.72 -0.99 12.36
CA TYR A 107 -4.41 -2.30 11.77
C TYR A 107 -3.64 -3.22 12.72
N LYS A 108 -2.61 -2.69 13.40
CA LYS A 108 -1.75 -3.47 14.29
C LYS A 108 -2.41 -3.88 15.60
N VAL A 109 -3.32 -3.05 16.11
CA VAL A 109 -4.12 -3.35 17.31
C VAL A 109 -5.07 -4.53 17.02
N LEU A 110 -5.61 -4.57 15.80
CA LEU A 110 -6.57 -5.57 15.36
C LEU A 110 -5.91 -6.80 14.69
N THR A 111 -4.59 -7.01 14.86
CA THR A 111 -3.90 -8.15 14.26
C THR A 111 -2.99 -8.83 15.28
N PRO A 112 -3.33 -10.05 15.72
CA PRO A 112 -2.53 -10.81 16.66
C PRO A 112 -1.23 -11.26 15.99
N ARG A 113 -0.13 -11.24 16.74
CA ARG A 113 1.19 -11.63 16.24
C ARG A 113 1.29 -13.11 15.84
N ASN A 114 0.54 -13.98 16.51
CA ASN A 114 0.51 -15.43 16.26
C ASN A 114 -0.53 -15.85 15.21
N GLY A 115 -1.28 -14.88 14.63
CA GLY A 115 -2.33 -15.15 13.65
C GLY A 115 -3.60 -15.81 14.22
N ARG A 116 -3.71 -16.00 15.55
CA ARG A 116 -4.88 -16.60 16.20
C ARG A 116 -5.81 -15.50 16.68
N TYR A 117 -6.97 -15.38 16.04
CA TYR A 117 -7.99 -14.40 16.39
C TYR A 117 -8.99 -15.01 17.37
N SER A 118 -9.37 -14.26 18.41
CA SER A 118 -10.64 -14.48 19.11
C SER A 118 -11.81 -14.04 18.23
N ASP A 119 -13.00 -14.51 18.51
CA ASP A 119 -14.21 -14.12 17.77
C ASP A 119 -14.44 -12.60 17.80
N GLU A 120 -14.21 -11.98 18.96
CA GLU A 120 -14.29 -10.53 19.15
C GLU A 120 -13.28 -9.77 18.28
N LEU A 121 -12.02 -10.22 18.26
CA LEU A 121 -10.96 -9.58 17.48
C LEU A 121 -11.18 -9.78 15.98
N LEU A 122 -11.68 -10.96 15.59
CA LEU A 122 -12.05 -11.25 14.21
C LEU A 122 -13.17 -10.33 13.74
N LYS A 123 -14.24 -10.17 14.54
CA LYS A 123 -15.33 -9.24 14.24
C LYS A 123 -14.83 -7.80 14.09
N ALA A 124 -14.03 -7.33 15.04
CA ALA A 124 -13.43 -5.99 14.97
C ALA A 124 -12.53 -5.82 13.73
N LYS A 125 -11.78 -6.86 13.34
CA LYS A 125 -10.96 -6.84 12.12
C LYS A 125 -11.79 -6.72 10.85
N LEU A 126 -12.93 -7.41 10.78
CA LEU A 126 -13.86 -7.35 9.64
C LEU A 126 -14.54 -5.98 9.55
N GLU A 127 -14.96 -5.42 10.69
CA GLU A 127 -15.51 -4.05 10.76
C GLU A 127 -14.50 -3.01 10.29
N PHE A 128 -13.23 -3.13 10.71
CA PHE A 128 -12.13 -2.32 10.20
C PHE A 128 -11.98 -2.41 8.68
N CYS A 129 -12.04 -3.62 8.11
CA CYS A 129 -11.97 -3.80 6.66
C CYS A 129 -13.15 -3.12 5.94
N ASN A 130 -14.37 -3.25 6.47
CA ASN A 130 -15.54 -2.60 5.90
C ASN A 130 -15.44 -1.07 5.96
N LYS A 131 -14.98 -0.53 7.10
CA LYS A 131 -14.69 0.91 7.27
C LYS A 131 -13.61 1.40 6.30
N PHE A 132 -12.59 0.59 6.03
CA PHE A 132 -11.58 0.93 5.04
C PHE A 132 -12.15 1.00 3.62
N LEU A 133 -12.99 0.03 3.25
CA LEU A 133 -13.60 -0.07 1.93
C LEU A 133 -14.66 1.00 1.67
N SER A 134 -15.29 1.55 2.71
CA SER A 134 -16.29 2.61 2.56
C SER A 134 -15.69 3.99 2.25
N ILE A 135 -14.38 4.17 2.42
CA ILE A 135 -13.67 5.40 2.04
C ILE A 135 -13.59 5.47 0.51
N LYS A 136 -14.37 6.40 -0.08
CA LYS A 136 -14.39 6.69 -1.52
C LYS A 136 -13.23 7.59 -1.91
#